data_AF-A0A2D7JU31-F1
#
_entry.id   AF-A0A2D7JU31-F1
#
_cell.length_a   1.000
_cell.length_b   1.000
_cell.length_c   1.000
_cell.angle_alpha   90.00
_cell.angle_beta   90.00
_cell.angle_gamma   90.00
#
_symmetry.space_group_name_H-M   'P 1'
#
loop_
_entity.id
_entity.type
_entity.pdbx_description
1 polymer ?
#
loop_
_entity_poly.entity_id
_entity_poly.type
_entity_poly.pdbx_seq_one_letter_code
_entity_poly.pdbx_strand_id
1 'polypeptide(L)'
;PVQAGDVNVQQTQEEDPKQPNANNTTMYMYHDGFADAWSHFNTNDTESAEEGELREEKDNGIIDINLRFRMKPDLDKRLLMTADGEFRGNFKITAEGDWTNGDNNGPCNNDCENLNITVFRGGAEVYTNQFTGIQQGENSVPFAFAVTEDHMEWDGRDDNPIIEVTMKLKGDYQQGWLGGTGNPAAFAIKLGEQSRFEMPISEDSWSEEFQAGEDMMMDDEDAPGFTLVAASAALGMALFMNKGREEDEE
;
A
#
# COMPACT_ATOMS: atom_id res chain seq x y z
N PRO A 1 37.89 47.20 11.30
CA PRO A 1 36.73 46.85 10.45
C PRO A 1 37.15 45.95 9.29
N VAL A 2 36.80 44.67 9.37
CA VAL A 2 36.49 43.85 8.19
C VAL A 2 35.26 43.02 8.56
N GLN A 3 34.20 43.29 7.81
CA GLN A 3 32.91 42.62 7.80
C GLN A 3 32.98 41.47 6.78
N ALA A 4 32.00 40.56 6.86
CA ALA A 4 31.67 39.47 5.93
C ALA A 4 32.27 38.10 6.33
N GLY A 5 31.48 37.07 6.55
CA GLY A 5 30.03 36.95 6.40
C GLY A 5 29.52 35.74 7.15
N ASP A 6 28.31 35.87 7.66
CA ASP A 6 27.49 34.72 8.05
C ASP A 6 27.35 33.82 6.83
N VAL A 7 28.10 32.72 6.84
CA VAL A 7 27.84 31.56 6.00
C VAL A 7 26.56 30.93 6.52
N ASN A 8 25.43 31.48 6.11
CA ASN A 8 24.14 30.80 6.23
C ASN A 8 24.15 29.67 5.20
N VAL A 9 24.83 28.58 5.55
CA VAL A 9 24.68 27.30 4.85
C VAL A 9 23.29 26.82 5.22
N GLN A 10 22.28 27.27 4.48
CA GLN A 10 21.04 26.53 4.37
C GLN A 10 21.44 25.19 3.76
N GLN A 11 21.73 24.22 4.62
CA GLN A 11 21.76 22.82 4.23
C GLN A 11 20.36 22.56 3.70
N THR A 12 20.21 22.46 2.38
CA THR A 12 19.09 21.72 1.79
C THR A 12 19.11 20.37 2.50
N GLN A 13 18.15 20.17 3.39
CA GLN A 13 17.99 18.92 4.12
C GLN A 13 17.88 17.83 3.06
N GLU A 14 18.82 16.89 3.06
CA GLU A 14 18.80 15.79 2.10
C GLU A 14 17.51 15.01 2.38
N GLU A 15 16.59 14.99 1.40
CA GLU A 15 15.33 14.27 1.53
C GLU A 15 15.65 12.78 1.72
N ASP A 16 15.01 12.15 2.71
CA ASP A 16 15.20 10.72 2.96
C ASP A 16 14.70 9.93 1.73
N PRO A 17 15.55 9.19 1.01
CA PRO A 17 15.13 8.45 -0.17
C PRO A 17 14.09 7.36 0.15
N LYS A 18 13.94 6.96 1.42
CA LYS A 18 12.91 6.01 1.86
C LYS A 18 11.53 6.65 1.98
N GLN A 19 11.43 7.98 2.01
CA GLN A 19 10.18 8.74 2.00
C GLN A 19 9.74 9.07 0.57
N PRO A 20 8.42 9.24 0.33
CA PRO A 20 7.94 9.69 -0.97
C PRO A 20 8.34 11.15 -1.22
N ASN A 21 8.53 11.50 -2.49
CA ASN A 21 8.78 12.88 -2.92
C ASN A 21 8.19 13.14 -4.31
N ALA A 22 8.28 14.39 -4.78
CA ALA A 22 7.72 14.82 -6.05
C ALA A 22 8.22 14.03 -7.28
N ASN A 23 9.39 13.39 -7.18
CA ASN A 23 9.97 12.59 -8.26
C ASN A 23 9.79 11.08 -8.06
N ASN A 24 9.34 10.64 -6.88
CA ASN A 24 9.21 9.23 -6.56
C ASN A 24 8.00 8.96 -5.65
N THR A 25 6.97 8.37 -6.26
CA THR A 25 5.74 7.95 -5.60
C THR A 25 5.56 6.43 -5.64
N THR A 26 6.63 5.70 -5.97
CA THR A 26 6.62 4.23 -6.04
C THR A 26 7.28 3.65 -4.80
N MET A 27 6.53 2.80 -4.11
CA MET A 27 6.98 2.03 -2.97
C MET A 27 7.38 0.62 -3.40
N TYR A 28 8.45 0.10 -2.80
CA TYR A 28 9.00 -1.23 -3.08
C TYR A 28 8.97 -2.10 -1.82
N MET A 29 8.90 -3.41 -2.02
CA MET A 29 8.70 -4.39 -0.96
C MET A 29 10.01 -5.11 -0.66
N TYR A 30 10.30 -5.27 0.62
CA TYR A 30 11.54 -5.84 1.14
C TYR A 30 11.24 -6.81 2.28
N HIS A 31 12.17 -7.75 2.48
CA HIS A 31 12.08 -8.75 3.52
C HIS A 31 13.49 -9.17 3.91
N ASP A 32 13.74 -9.48 5.19
CA ASP A 32 15.08 -9.87 5.68
C ASP A 32 15.46 -11.33 5.35
N GLY A 33 14.53 -12.08 4.78
CA GLY A 33 14.66 -13.52 4.50
C GLY A 33 14.27 -14.42 5.69
N PHE A 34 13.83 -13.83 6.81
CA PHE A 34 13.45 -14.54 8.01
C PHE A 34 12.02 -14.21 8.45
N ALA A 35 11.80 -13.02 9.03
CA ALA A 35 10.54 -12.69 9.70
C ALA A 35 10.03 -11.28 9.42
N ASP A 36 10.91 -10.35 9.04
CA ASP A 36 10.55 -8.95 8.94
C ASP A 36 10.27 -8.58 7.48
N ALA A 37 9.04 -8.12 7.21
CA ALA A 37 8.60 -7.58 5.94
C ALA A 37 8.38 -6.06 6.05
N TRP A 38 8.95 -5.29 5.14
CA TRP A 38 8.77 -3.83 5.12
C TRP A 38 8.71 -3.27 3.71
N SER A 39 8.36 -2.00 3.61
CA SER A 39 8.32 -1.28 2.35
C SER A 39 8.84 0.15 2.50
N HIS A 40 9.36 0.73 1.42
CA HIS A 40 9.71 2.15 1.35
C HIS A 40 9.90 2.61 -0.10
N PHE A 41 10.10 3.91 -0.31
CA PHE A 41 10.19 4.49 -1.65
C PHE A 41 11.56 4.37 -2.31
N ASN A 42 12.64 4.12 -1.54
CA ASN A 42 13.95 3.89 -2.14
C ASN A 42 13.94 2.59 -2.95
N THR A 43 14.60 2.56 -4.11
CA THR A 43 14.65 1.39 -5.01
C THR A 43 15.57 0.28 -4.51
N ASN A 44 16.46 0.59 -3.57
CA ASN A 44 17.43 -0.33 -3.00
C ASN A 44 17.33 -0.37 -1.47
N ASP A 45 17.47 -1.57 -0.91
CA ASP A 45 17.63 -1.77 0.52
C ASP A 45 18.68 -2.87 0.76
N THR A 46 19.73 -2.54 1.52
CA THR A 46 20.86 -3.44 1.81
C THR A 46 20.57 -4.45 2.91
N GLU A 47 19.48 -4.27 3.66
CA GLU A 47 19.00 -5.19 4.71
C GLU A 47 18.02 -6.22 4.13
N SER A 48 17.53 -6.01 2.90
CA SER A 48 16.69 -6.99 2.21
C SER A 48 17.46 -8.26 1.85
N ALA A 49 16.72 -9.37 1.71
CA ALA A 49 17.23 -10.67 1.31
C ALA A 49 18.09 -10.56 0.05
N GLU A 50 19.32 -11.09 0.13
CA GLU A 50 20.32 -11.02 -0.94
C GLU A 50 19.84 -11.65 -2.25
N GLU A 51 18.96 -12.65 -2.16
CA GLU A 51 18.40 -13.34 -3.32
C GLU A 51 17.33 -12.52 -4.06
N GLY A 52 16.90 -11.39 -3.49
CA GLY A 52 15.84 -10.55 -4.07
C GLY A 52 14.49 -11.27 -4.17
N GLU A 53 14.31 -12.34 -3.40
CA GLU A 53 13.07 -13.07 -3.25
C GLU A 53 12.93 -13.59 -1.82
N LEU A 54 11.69 -13.71 -1.36
CA LEU A 54 11.34 -14.56 -0.24
C LEU A 54 10.73 -15.84 -0.82
N ARG A 55 11.22 -17.01 -0.39
CA ARG A 55 10.75 -18.31 -0.84
C ARG A 55 10.48 -19.24 0.34
N GLU A 56 9.33 -19.89 0.31
CA GLU A 56 8.95 -20.95 1.23
C GLU A 56 8.61 -22.22 0.44
N GLU A 57 9.08 -23.36 0.90
CA GLU A 57 8.84 -24.65 0.26
C GLU A 57 8.48 -25.73 1.28
N LYS A 58 7.65 -26.66 0.85
CA LYS A 58 7.24 -27.79 1.67
C LYS A 58 6.85 -28.99 0.82
N ASP A 59 7.54 -30.10 1.04
CA ASP A 59 7.23 -31.37 0.36
C ASP A 59 5.79 -31.81 0.57
N ASN A 60 5.34 -31.84 1.83
CA ASN A 60 4.00 -32.30 2.20
C ASN A 60 3.38 -31.42 3.28
N GLY A 61 2.14 -31.02 3.04
CA GLY A 61 1.34 -30.22 3.96
C GLY A 61 1.21 -28.77 3.50
N ILE A 62 0.61 -27.96 4.38
CA ILE A 62 0.22 -26.58 4.07
C ILE A 62 1.39 -25.63 4.32
N ILE A 63 1.55 -24.68 3.40
CA ILE A 63 2.27 -23.41 3.57
C ILE A 63 1.20 -22.33 3.73
N ASP A 64 1.31 -21.55 4.81
CA ASP A 64 0.38 -20.45 5.13
C ASP A 64 1.15 -19.13 5.03
N ILE A 65 1.01 -18.48 3.88
CA ILE A 65 1.66 -17.22 3.59
C ILE A 65 0.82 -16.10 4.19
N ASN A 66 1.44 -15.31 5.06
CA ASN A 66 0.89 -14.06 5.58
C ASN A 66 2.03 -13.05 5.71
N LEU A 67 2.26 -12.29 4.64
CA LEU A 67 3.30 -11.27 4.56
C LEU A 67 2.66 -9.91 4.71
N ARG A 68 3.16 -9.11 5.64
CA ARG A 68 2.62 -7.77 5.91
C ARG A 68 3.73 -6.73 5.82
N PHE A 69 3.88 -6.16 4.63
CA PHE A 69 4.85 -5.11 4.32
C PHE A 69 4.36 -3.77 4.88
N ARG A 70 4.88 -3.39 6.05
CA ARG A 70 4.64 -2.09 6.66
C ARG A 70 5.71 -1.11 6.20
N MET A 71 5.33 0.14 5.95
CA MET A 71 6.31 1.16 5.61
C MET A 71 7.37 1.30 6.72
N LYS A 72 8.65 1.38 6.34
CA LYS A 72 9.77 1.59 7.28
C LYS A 72 10.87 2.46 6.63
N PRO A 73 11.19 3.64 7.19
CA PRO A 73 10.52 4.30 8.31
C PRO A 73 9.05 4.64 8.01
N ASP A 74 8.27 4.91 9.05
CA ASP A 74 6.91 5.43 8.90
C ASP A 74 6.95 6.74 8.09
N LEU A 75 5.86 6.99 7.39
CA LEU A 75 5.64 8.19 6.59
C LEU A 75 5.84 9.44 7.47
N ASP A 76 6.60 10.42 6.97
CA ASP A 76 6.96 11.62 7.73
C ASP A 76 6.12 12.85 7.37
N LYS A 77 5.25 12.73 6.36
CA LYS A 77 4.50 13.81 5.72
C LYS A 77 3.03 13.44 5.61
N ARG A 78 2.20 14.46 5.35
CA ARG A 78 0.85 14.23 4.83
C ARG A 78 0.93 14.04 3.32
N LEU A 79 0.10 13.16 2.77
CA LEU A 79 -0.04 12.97 1.33
C LEU A 79 -1.49 13.18 0.92
N LEU A 80 -1.68 13.86 -0.21
CA LEU A 80 -2.95 13.98 -0.90
C LEU A 80 -2.87 13.15 -2.17
N MET A 81 -3.84 12.27 -2.40
CA MET A 81 -3.94 11.54 -3.66
C MET A 81 -4.64 12.41 -4.72
N THR A 82 -4.20 12.31 -5.97
CA THR A 82 -4.85 12.95 -7.11
C THR A 82 -6.30 12.45 -7.25
N ALA A 83 -7.25 13.38 -7.37
CA ALA A 83 -8.65 13.05 -7.64
C ALA A 83 -8.76 12.24 -8.95
N ASP A 84 -9.59 11.20 -8.94
CA ASP A 84 -9.71 10.22 -10.03
C ASP A 84 -8.40 9.47 -10.38
N GLY A 85 -7.37 9.62 -9.55
CA GLY A 85 -6.13 8.85 -9.64
C GLY A 85 -6.35 7.37 -9.32
N GLU A 86 -5.34 6.56 -9.60
CA GLU A 86 -5.41 5.11 -9.39
C GLU A 86 -4.13 4.62 -8.71
N PHE A 87 -4.29 3.89 -7.61
CA PHE A 87 -3.21 3.11 -7.02
C PHE A 87 -2.90 1.92 -7.89
N ARG A 88 -1.62 1.62 -8.09
CA ARG A 88 -1.19 0.55 -9.02
C ARG A 88 -0.13 -0.31 -8.39
N GLY A 89 -0.40 -1.60 -8.26
CA GLY A 89 0.57 -2.58 -7.82
C GLY A 89 0.87 -3.63 -8.86
N ASN A 90 2.07 -4.20 -8.79
CA ASN A 90 2.40 -5.39 -9.54
C ASN A 90 3.42 -6.21 -8.76
N PHE A 91 3.02 -7.42 -8.36
CA PHE A 91 3.91 -8.37 -7.66
C PHE A 91 4.23 -9.54 -8.57
N LYS A 92 5.52 -9.89 -8.61
CA LYS A 92 5.96 -11.15 -9.21
C LYS A 92 6.04 -12.22 -8.15
N ILE A 93 5.27 -13.28 -8.33
CA ILE A 93 5.24 -14.42 -7.44
C ILE A 93 5.51 -15.72 -8.18
N THR A 94 5.93 -16.75 -7.47
CA THR A 94 5.95 -18.14 -7.93
C THR A 94 4.99 -18.93 -7.04
N ALA A 95 4.11 -19.72 -7.63
CA ALA A 95 3.23 -20.63 -6.91
C ALA A 95 3.36 -22.04 -7.47
N GLU A 96 3.68 -23.01 -6.62
CA GLU A 96 3.76 -24.43 -6.93
C GLU A 96 2.94 -25.24 -5.90
N GLY A 97 2.45 -26.42 -6.28
CA GLY A 97 1.56 -27.22 -5.43
C GLY A 97 0.10 -26.91 -5.71
N ASP A 98 -0.80 -27.09 -4.75
CA ASP A 98 -2.24 -26.81 -4.94
C ASP A 98 -2.71 -25.70 -3.99
N TRP A 99 -3.61 -24.85 -4.46
CA TRP A 99 -4.23 -23.75 -3.68
C TRP A 99 -5.73 -23.63 -3.94
N THR A 100 -6.29 -24.49 -4.79
CA THR A 100 -7.68 -24.46 -5.22
C THR A 100 -8.51 -25.48 -4.46
N ASN A 101 -9.66 -25.08 -3.93
CA ASN A 101 -10.53 -25.98 -3.19
C ASN A 101 -11.67 -26.51 -4.06
N GLY A 102 -11.99 -27.80 -3.92
CA GLY A 102 -13.22 -28.38 -4.46
C GLY A 102 -13.20 -28.69 -5.96
N ASP A 103 -12.03 -28.69 -6.60
CA ASP A 103 -11.84 -29.02 -8.01
C ASP A 103 -11.43 -30.48 -8.26
N ASN A 104 -11.25 -31.28 -7.19
CA ASN A 104 -10.73 -32.65 -7.20
C ASN A 104 -9.38 -32.81 -7.91
N ASN A 105 -8.58 -31.75 -7.98
CA ASN A 105 -7.34 -31.71 -8.76
C ASN A 105 -6.10 -31.40 -7.92
N GLY A 106 -6.08 -31.85 -6.66
CA GLY A 106 -4.91 -31.76 -5.81
C GLY A 106 -5.20 -32.06 -4.34
N PRO A 107 -4.21 -31.85 -3.44
CA PRO A 107 -4.33 -32.14 -2.02
C PRO A 107 -5.21 -31.17 -1.21
N CYS A 108 -5.64 -30.03 -1.78
CA CYS A 108 -6.48 -29.06 -1.08
C CYS A 108 -7.91 -29.58 -0.89
N ASN A 109 -8.42 -29.48 0.33
CA ASN A 109 -9.76 -29.92 0.72
C ASN A 109 -10.42 -28.92 1.69
N ASN A 110 -10.66 -27.70 1.19
CA ASN A 110 -11.15 -26.54 1.95
C ASN A 110 -10.18 -26.04 3.03
N ASP A 111 -8.90 -26.35 2.88
CA ASP A 111 -7.79 -25.95 3.75
C ASP A 111 -6.76 -25.05 3.04
N CYS A 112 -7.03 -24.66 1.80
CA CYS A 112 -6.22 -23.75 0.99
C CYS A 112 -6.95 -22.44 0.72
N GLU A 113 -6.25 -21.42 0.26
CA GLU A 113 -6.79 -20.09 0.02
C GLU A 113 -6.05 -19.49 -1.19
N ASN A 114 -6.80 -19.02 -2.19
CA ASN A 114 -6.21 -18.28 -3.30
C ASN A 114 -5.46 -17.05 -2.80
N LEU A 115 -4.50 -16.58 -3.59
CA LEU A 115 -3.79 -15.34 -3.33
C LEU A 115 -4.77 -14.20 -3.07
N ASN A 116 -4.58 -13.49 -1.96
CA ASN A 116 -5.27 -12.23 -1.67
C ASN A 116 -4.22 -11.14 -1.46
N ILE A 117 -4.49 -9.97 -2.03
CA ILE A 117 -3.70 -8.76 -1.79
C ILE A 117 -4.63 -7.74 -1.16
N THR A 118 -4.23 -7.25 0.01
CA THR A 118 -4.95 -6.23 0.75
C THR A 118 -4.05 -5.03 0.97
N VAL A 119 -4.57 -3.82 0.72
CA VAL A 119 -3.88 -2.56 1.02
C VAL A 119 -4.62 -1.87 2.15
N PHE A 120 -3.86 -1.43 3.14
CA PHE A 120 -4.35 -0.69 4.28
C PHE A 120 -3.76 0.72 4.31
N ARG A 121 -4.60 1.66 4.73
CA ARG A 121 -4.24 2.98 5.23
C ARG A 121 -4.26 2.90 6.75
N GLY A 122 -3.09 2.70 7.36
CA GLY A 122 -3.00 2.44 8.80
C GLY A 122 -3.82 1.22 9.23
N GLY A 123 -4.91 1.48 9.96
CA GLY A 123 -5.86 0.46 10.41
C GLY A 123 -7.02 0.16 9.45
N ALA A 124 -7.23 0.98 8.42
CA ALA A 124 -8.38 0.87 7.52
C ALA A 124 -8.01 0.11 6.23
N GLU A 125 -8.80 -0.89 5.86
CA GLU A 125 -8.70 -1.57 4.57
C GLU A 125 -9.24 -0.65 3.48
N VAL A 126 -8.41 -0.34 2.47
CA VAL A 126 -8.79 0.50 1.33
C VAL A 126 -8.95 -0.30 0.04
N TYR A 127 -8.36 -1.50 -0.01
CA TYR A 127 -8.49 -2.41 -1.13
C TYR A 127 -8.24 -3.84 -0.68
N THR A 128 -9.04 -4.78 -1.18
CA THR A 128 -8.77 -6.21 -1.11
C THR A 128 -9.20 -6.87 -2.41
N ASN A 129 -8.43 -7.84 -2.89
CA ASN A 129 -8.82 -8.63 -4.04
C ASN A 129 -8.22 -10.03 -4.01
N GLN A 130 -9.09 -11.02 -4.24
CA GLN A 130 -8.71 -12.41 -4.39
C GLN A 130 -8.40 -12.74 -5.85
N PHE A 131 -7.22 -13.29 -6.11
CA PHE A 131 -6.75 -13.67 -7.44
C PHE A 131 -6.96 -15.16 -7.67
N THR A 132 -7.98 -15.52 -8.43
CA THR A 132 -8.28 -16.93 -8.79
C THR A 132 -7.60 -17.39 -10.08
N GLY A 133 -6.88 -16.50 -10.77
CA GLY A 133 -6.26 -16.75 -12.08
C GLY A 133 -4.80 -17.22 -12.02
N ILE A 134 -4.23 -17.43 -10.83
CA ILE A 134 -2.84 -17.83 -10.63
C ILE A 134 -2.60 -19.19 -11.29
N GLN A 135 -1.45 -19.34 -11.94
CA GLN A 135 -0.99 -20.57 -12.60
C GLN A 135 0.22 -21.16 -11.86
N GLN A 136 0.55 -22.42 -12.15
CA GLN A 136 1.80 -23.03 -11.67
C GLN A 136 3.01 -22.24 -12.21
N GLY A 137 4.02 -22.04 -11.36
CA GLY A 137 5.24 -21.30 -11.69
C GLY A 137 5.11 -19.78 -11.48
N GLU A 138 5.84 -19.00 -12.29
CA GLU A 138 5.91 -17.54 -12.15
C GLU A 138 4.63 -16.85 -12.68
N ASN A 139 4.11 -15.92 -11.89
CA ASN A 139 2.96 -15.09 -12.20
C ASN A 139 3.30 -13.61 -11.98
N SER A 140 2.76 -12.73 -12.83
CA SER A 140 2.67 -11.29 -12.54
C SER A 140 1.26 -10.98 -12.08
N VAL A 141 1.14 -10.33 -10.93
CA VAL A 141 -0.14 -10.04 -10.28
C VAL A 141 -0.35 -8.52 -10.28
N PRO A 142 -0.83 -7.94 -11.40
CA PRO A 142 -1.17 -6.53 -11.45
C PRO A 142 -2.49 -6.29 -10.72
N PHE A 143 -2.56 -5.19 -10.00
CA PHE A 143 -3.79 -4.71 -9.39
C PHE A 143 -3.85 -3.21 -9.42
N ALA A 144 -5.08 -2.69 -9.48
CA ALA A 144 -5.30 -1.26 -9.48
C ALA A 144 -6.65 -0.94 -8.84
N PHE A 145 -6.72 0.19 -8.13
CA PHE A 145 -7.96 0.68 -7.55
C PHE A 145 -7.98 2.21 -7.52
N ALA A 146 -9.16 2.77 -7.75
CA ALA A 146 -9.36 4.21 -7.83
C ALA A 146 -9.23 4.85 -6.45
N VAL A 147 -8.74 6.09 -6.43
CA VAL A 147 -8.82 6.98 -5.26
C VAL A 147 -10.29 7.29 -4.98
N THR A 148 -10.70 7.20 -3.71
CA THR A 148 -12.02 7.64 -3.25
C THR A 148 -11.83 8.72 -2.17
N GLU A 149 -12.88 9.51 -1.91
CA GLU A 149 -12.85 10.57 -0.90
C GLU A 149 -12.47 10.04 0.49
N ASP A 150 -12.86 8.81 0.82
CA ASP A 150 -12.60 8.20 2.13
C ASP A 150 -11.11 7.91 2.38
N HIS A 151 -10.30 7.77 1.32
CA HIS A 151 -8.89 7.39 1.42
C HIS A 151 -7.98 8.22 0.51
N MET A 152 -8.35 9.48 0.26
CA MET A 152 -7.55 10.41 -0.53
C MET A 152 -6.43 11.08 0.27
N GLU A 153 -6.60 11.27 1.58
CA GLU A 153 -5.55 11.83 2.46
C GLU A 153 -4.84 10.70 3.21
N TRP A 154 -3.53 10.84 3.42
CA TRP A 154 -2.73 9.88 4.19
C TRP A 154 -1.79 10.68 5.09
N ASP A 155 -1.96 10.58 6.41
CA ASP A 155 -1.05 11.19 7.39
C ASP A 155 -0.03 10.19 7.94
N GLY A 156 1.22 10.60 8.04
CA GLY A 156 2.32 9.80 8.56
C GLY A 156 2.16 9.31 10.01
N ARG A 157 1.28 9.96 10.78
CA ARG A 157 0.99 9.55 12.15
C ARG A 157 0.14 8.28 12.26
N ASP A 158 -0.96 8.22 11.51
CA ASP A 158 -2.01 7.20 11.71
C ASP A 158 -2.28 6.37 10.46
N ASP A 159 -1.85 6.82 9.28
CA ASP A 159 -2.25 6.30 7.98
C ASP A 159 -1.12 5.62 7.20
N ASN A 160 -0.09 5.14 7.88
CA ASN A 160 1.03 4.46 7.24
C ASN A 160 0.56 3.34 6.29
N PRO A 161 1.09 3.27 5.05
CA PRO A 161 0.68 2.25 4.11
C PRO A 161 1.16 0.88 4.53
N ILE A 162 0.25 -0.10 4.40
CA ILE A 162 0.55 -1.50 4.66
C ILE A 162 0.00 -2.34 3.53
N ILE A 163 0.84 -3.19 2.96
CA ILE A 163 0.43 -4.19 1.97
C ILE A 163 0.49 -5.56 2.63
N GLU A 164 -0.62 -6.27 2.58
CA GLU A 164 -0.72 -7.65 3.05
C GLU A 164 -0.91 -8.59 1.86
N VAL A 165 -0.13 -9.67 1.84
CA VAL A 165 -0.18 -10.73 0.84
C VAL A 165 -0.45 -12.03 1.59
N THR A 166 -1.58 -12.66 1.29
CA THR A 166 -1.94 -13.94 1.90
C THR A 166 -2.21 -15.01 0.84
N MET A 167 -1.83 -16.25 1.14
CA MET A 167 -2.10 -17.41 0.30
C MET A 167 -1.92 -18.69 1.11
N LYS A 168 -2.77 -19.70 0.92
CA LYS A 168 -2.54 -21.03 1.48
C LYS A 168 -2.46 -22.05 0.38
N LEU A 169 -1.31 -22.71 0.30
CA LEU A 169 -1.01 -23.72 -0.70
C LEU A 169 -0.49 -25.00 -0.04
N LYS A 170 -0.60 -26.13 -0.72
CA LYS A 170 -0.38 -27.45 -0.15
C LYS A 170 0.37 -28.37 -1.09
N GLY A 171 1.42 -28.99 -0.56
CA GLY A 171 2.18 -30.05 -1.22
C GLY A 171 1.71 -31.43 -0.76
N ASP A 172 1.91 -32.44 -1.60
CA ASP A 172 1.59 -33.84 -1.32
C ASP A 172 2.74 -34.80 -1.64
N TYR A 173 3.96 -34.29 -1.81
CA TYR A 173 5.13 -35.11 -2.07
C TYR A 173 5.41 -36.09 -0.92
N GLN A 174 5.49 -37.37 -1.24
CA GLN A 174 5.79 -38.44 -0.31
C GLN A 174 6.94 -39.29 -0.85
N GLN A 175 8.01 -39.39 -0.06
CA GLN A 175 9.13 -40.27 -0.37
C GLN A 175 8.79 -41.73 0.00
N GLY A 176 8.68 -42.60 -1.01
CA GLY A 176 8.49 -44.04 -0.83
C GLY A 176 9.76 -44.87 -1.03
N TRP A 177 9.67 -46.17 -0.72
CA TRP A 177 10.76 -47.16 -0.91
C TRP A 177 11.16 -47.34 -2.39
N LEU A 178 10.22 -47.16 -3.33
CA LEU A 178 10.43 -47.32 -4.77
C LEU A 178 10.56 -45.99 -5.54
N GLY A 179 10.67 -44.86 -4.82
CA GLY A 179 10.66 -43.51 -5.39
C GLY A 179 9.63 -42.60 -4.72
N GLY A 180 9.67 -41.31 -5.05
CA GLY A 180 8.71 -40.31 -4.58
C GLY A 180 7.49 -40.16 -5.50
N THR A 181 6.36 -39.78 -4.92
CA THR A 181 5.11 -39.45 -5.63
C THR A 181 4.52 -38.16 -5.10
N GLY A 182 3.75 -37.42 -5.91
CA GLY A 182 3.16 -36.12 -5.53
C GLY A 182 4.03 -34.94 -5.96
N ASN A 183 3.60 -33.74 -5.63
CA ASN A 183 4.27 -32.48 -5.92
C ASN A 183 4.52 -31.71 -4.62
N PRO A 184 5.72 -31.13 -4.42
CA PRO A 184 5.95 -30.20 -3.34
C PRO A 184 5.14 -28.91 -3.57
N ALA A 185 4.89 -28.16 -2.50
CA ALA A 185 4.41 -26.79 -2.56
C ALA A 185 5.58 -25.82 -2.47
N ALA A 186 5.51 -24.72 -3.21
CA ALA A 186 6.44 -23.61 -3.10
C ALA A 186 5.71 -22.29 -3.33
N PHE A 187 6.00 -21.30 -2.50
CA PHE A 187 5.61 -19.92 -2.75
C PHE A 187 6.87 -19.06 -2.77
N ALA A 188 6.99 -18.19 -3.75
CA ALA A 188 8.00 -17.14 -3.72
C ALA A 188 7.39 -15.79 -4.10
N ILE A 189 7.91 -14.72 -3.53
CA ILE A 189 7.62 -13.34 -3.95
C ILE A 189 8.95 -12.65 -4.24
N LYS A 190 9.08 -12.05 -5.43
CA LYS A 190 10.23 -11.21 -5.77
C LYS A 190 10.14 -9.90 -4.98
N LEU A 191 11.28 -9.36 -4.59
CA LEU A 191 11.40 -8.12 -3.80
C LEU A 191 11.93 -6.97 -4.69
N GLY A 192 11.96 -5.75 -4.14
CA GLY A 192 12.46 -4.57 -4.85
C GLY A 192 11.63 -4.24 -6.10
N GLU A 193 12.26 -3.87 -7.20
CA GLU A 193 11.58 -3.39 -8.42
C GLU A 193 10.56 -4.36 -9.05
N GLN A 194 10.65 -5.65 -8.71
CA GLN A 194 9.74 -6.69 -9.18
C GLN A 194 8.45 -6.80 -8.36
N SER A 195 8.40 -6.17 -7.19
CA SER A 195 7.19 -5.99 -6.37
C SER A 195 7.09 -4.54 -5.94
N ARG A 196 6.21 -3.81 -6.63
CA ARG A 196 6.06 -2.36 -6.45
C ARG A 196 4.61 -1.96 -6.30
N PHE A 197 4.41 -0.83 -5.63
CA PHE A 197 3.13 -0.17 -5.45
C PHE A 197 3.29 1.34 -5.68
N GLU A 198 2.66 1.82 -6.74
CA GLU A 198 2.64 3.22 -7.16
C GLU A 198 1.41 3.90 -6.57
N MET A 199 1.65 5.01 -5.87
CA MET A 199 0.61 5.84 -5.29
C MET A 199 0.38 7.07 -6.18
N PRO A 200 -0.87 7.44 -6.49
CA PRO A 200 -1.19 8.62 -7.29
C PRO A 200 -1.11 9.88 -6.42
N ILE A 201 0.08 10.22 -5.92
CA ILE A 201 0.28 11.36 -5.02
C ILE A 201 0.17 12.67 -5.81
N SER A 202 -0.70 13.58 -5.37
CA SER A 202 -0.88 14.93 -5.93
C SER A 202 0.35 15.80 -5.68
N GLU A 203 0.67 16.67 -6.63
CA GLU A 203 1.72 17.70 -6.48
C GLU A 203 1.43 18.64 -5.29
N ASP A 204 0.15 18.84 -4.95
CA ASP A 204 -0.26 19.66 -3.81
C ASP A 204 0.29 19.12 -2.48
N SER A 205 0.58 17.81 -2.42
CA SER A 205 1.21 17.18 -1.24
C SER A 205 2.53 17.84 -0.89
N TRP A 206 3.24 18.43 -1.85
CA TRP A 206 4.56 18.99 -1.63
C TRP A 206 4.55 20.47 -1.22
N SER A 207 3.36 21.08 -1.16
CA SER A 207 3.20 22.47 -0.75
C SER A 207 3.38 22.64 0.76
N GLU A 208 3.98 23.76 1.16
CA GLU A 208 4.08 24.13 2.58
C GLU A 208 2.70 24.26 3.24
N GLU A 209 1.71 24.78 2.50
CA GLU A 209 0.33 24.94 2.96
C GLU A 209 -0.33 23.60 3.32
N PHE A 210 -0.15 22.57 2.48
CA PHE A 210 -0.71 21.25 2.75
C PHE A 210 0.01 20.55 3.91
N GLN A 211 1.35 20.64 3.95
CA GLN A 211 2.16 20.02 5.01
C GLN A 211 1.94 20.69 6.38
N ALA A 212 1.70 22.01 6.38
CA ALA A 212 1.31 22.78 7.56
C ALA A 212 0.00 22.29 8.20
N GLY A 213 -0.90 21.74 7.38
CA GLY A 213 -2.21 21.28 7.80
C GLY A 213 -3.09 22.37 8.40
N GLU A 214 -4.13 21.96 9.14
CA GLU A 214 -5.06 22.90 9.78
C GLU A 214 -4.43 23.65 10.98
N ASP A 215 -3.26 23.22 11.46
CA ASP A 215 -2.60 23.78 12.65
C ASP A 215 -1.98 25.16 12.41
N MET A 216 -1.69 25.53 11.15
CA MET A 216 -1.19 26.87 10.80
C MET A 216 -2.29 27.90 10.57
N MET A 217 -3.58 27.52 10.65
CA MET A 217 -4.69 28.48 10.62
C MET A 217 -4.96 29.10 12.01
N MET A 218 -4.05 28.92 12.97
CA MET A 218 -4.13 29.39 14.36
C MET A 218 -2.80 30.00 14.88
N ASP A 219 -1.91 30.52 14.02
CA ASP A 219 -0.71 31.23 14.53
C ASP A 219 -0.34 32.54 13.79
N ASP A 220 -1.33 33.19 13.15
CA ASP A 220 -1.22 34.59 12.74
C ASP A 220 -2.17 35.49 13.56
N GLU A 221 -2.10 35.42 14.90
CA GLU A 221 -2.65 36.47 15.77
C GLU A 221 -1.66 36.85 16.89
N ASP A 222 -0.50 37.38 16.50
CA ASP A 222 0.21 38.39 17.31
C ASP A 222 0.31 39.73 16.53
N ALA A 223 -0.81 40.16 15.97
CA ALA A 223 -1.03 41.55 15.55
C ALA A 223 -1.73 42.31 16.71
N PRO A 224 -1.09 43.33 17.31
CA PRO A 224 -1.61 43.95 18.52
C PRO A 224 -2.87 44.78 18.21
N GLY A 225 -4.02 44.26 18.67
CA GLY A 225 -5.23 45.00 18.98
C GLY A 225 -5.91 45.73 17.83
N PHE A 226 -6.90 45.08 17.21
CA PHE A 226 -8.28 45.57 17.06
C PHE A 226 -9.12 44.40 16.53
N THR A 227 -10.09 43.96 17.32
CA THR A 227 -11.04 42.90 16.99
C THR A 227 -11.72 43.13 15.64
N LEU A 228 -11.58 42.18 14.71
CA LEU A 228 -12.52 42.06 13.59
C LEU A 228 -12.97 40.60 13.48
N VAL A 229 -14.08 40.31 14.16
CA VAL A 229 -14.81 39.05 14.04
C VAL A 229 -15.31 38.92 12.60
N ALA A 230 -14.61 38.15 11.78
CA ALA A 230 -15.14 37.69 10.50
C ALA A 230 -15.97 36.43 10.75
N ALA A 231 -17.29 36.62 10.88
CA ALA A 231 -18.24 35.52 10.94
C ALA A 231 -18.21 34.75 9.61
N SER A 232 -17.66 33.54 9.58
CA SER A 232 -17.77 32.63 8.45
C SER A 232 -19.21 32.12 8.35
N ALA A 233 -19.83 32.42 7.20
CA ALA A 233 -21.20 32.11 6.91
C ALA A 233 -21.42 30.59 6.81
N ALA A 234 -22.49 30.09 7.44
CA ALA A 234 -22.92 28.71 7.33
C ALA A 234 -23.37 28.40 5.89
N LEU A 235 -22.68 27.46 5.24
CA LEU A 235 -23.14 26.86 3.97
C LEU A 235 -24.29 25.90 4.28
N GLY A 236 -25.52 26.41 4.27
CA GLY A 236 -26.72 25.59 4.24
C GLY A 236 -27.05 25.18 2.80
N MET A 237 -26.88 23.91 2.45
CA MET A 237 -27.46 23.35 1.22
C MET A 237 -28.82 22.71 1.55
N ALA A 238 -29.89 23.36 1.08
CA ALA A 238 -31.26 22.88 1.17
C ALA A 238 -31.55 21.87 0.06
N LEU A 239 -32.07 20.70 0.46
CA LEU A 239 -32.65 19.68 -0.43
C LEU A 239 -33.92 20.21 -1.12
N PHE A 240 -33.94 20.25 -2.46
CA PHE A 240 -35.19 20.40 -3.20
C PHE A 240 -35.78 19.03 -3.52
N MET A 241 -36.73 18.61 -2.68
CA MET A 241 -37.69 17.56 -3.01
C MET A 241 -38.70 18.11 -4.02
N ASN A 242 -38.84 17.48 -5.18
CA ASN A 242 -39.98 17.72 -6.07
C ASN A 242 -40.95 16.56 -5.93
N LYS A 243 -42.06 16.77 -5.20
CA LYS A 243 -43.17 15.83 -5.10
C LYS A 243 -44.48 16.57 -5.40
N GLY A 244 -45.12 16.16 -6.49
CA GLY A 244 -46.58 16.24 -6.66
C GLY A 244 -47.09 17.23 -7.69
N ARG A 245 -47.54 16.71 -8.83
CA ARG A 245 -48.91 16.97 -9.31
C ARG A 245 -49.36 15.86 -10.26
N GLU A 246 -50.08 14.88 -9.71
CA GLU A 246 -51.14 14.18 -10.44
C GLU A 246 -52.43 15.00 -10.39
N GLU A 247 -53.37 14.60 -11.25
CA GLU A 247 -54.74 15.11 -11.53
C GLU A 247 -54.83 16.26 -12.56
N ASP A 248 -55.65 16.22 -13.61
CA ASP A 248 -56.49 15.20 -14.28
C ASP A 248 -57.04 15.84 -15.58
N GLU A 249 -57.69 15.03 -16.42
CA GLU A 249 -58.63 15.36 -17.54
C GLU A 249 -58.05 15.55 -18.97
N GLU A 250 -58.09 14.48 -19.78
CA GLU A 250 -59.08 14.31 -20.88
C GLU A 250 -59.27 12.82 -21.23
#